data_AF-A0A9C7UJD3-F1
#
_entry.id   AF-A0A9C7UJD3-F1
#
_cell.length_a   1.000
_cell.length_b   1.000
_cell.length_c   1.000
_cell.angle_alpha   90.00
_cell.angle_beta   90.00
_cell.angle_gamma   90.00
#
_symmetry.space_group_name_H-M   'P 1'
#
loop_
_entity.id
_entity.type
_entity.pdbx_description
1 polymer ?
#
loop_
_entity_poly.entity_id
_entity_poly.type
_entity_poly.pdbx_seq_one_letter_code
_entity_poly.pdbx_strand_id
1 'polypeptide(L)'
;MTGRLITPTRPAGIAENGCSWTQCSVDDVAFSAALVQKVSANVCIDSDRVYAVGGSNGGMFVWDLGRDERSAEVFRAVAPILGLPHRGYLDPPVSESGMPVISITGSRDRTVPRGEWGQDTFTTTSDGDVYYYSSASAITKVWAEAHGCDATVPAEPLILAAPAWSAAVGLIARATHSGRRSWIAVAIWATSITSAPAGR
;
A
#
# COMPACT_ATOMS: atom_id res chain seq x y z
N MET A 1 -42.39 14.03 -29.92
CA MET A 1 -41.99 12.63 -30.09
C MET A 1 -40.58 12.50 -29.53
N THR A 2 -40.48 12.00 -28.31
CA THR A 2 -39.22 11.85 -27.56
C THR A 2 -38.53 10.55 -27.99
N GLY A 3 -37.35 10.69 -28.61
CA GLY A 3 -36.50 9.56 -28.96
C GLY A 3 -35.80 8.99 -27.73
N ARG A 4 -36.18 7.78 -27.35
CA ARG A 4 -35.57 6.99 -26.28
C ARG A 4 -34.22 6.44 -26.77
N LEU A 5 -33.12 7.07 -26.40
CA LEU A 5 -31.80 6.48 -26.52
C LEU A 5 -31.67 5.38 -25.47
N ILE A 6 -31.59 4.13 -25.94
CA ILE A 6 -31.24 2.97 -25.13
C ILE A 6 -29.75 3.12 -24.80
N THR A 7 -29.41 3.70 -23.65
CA THR A 7 -28.07 3.58 -23.09
C THR A 7 -27.90 2.17 -22.53
N PRO A 8 -26.73 1.52 -22.71
CA PRO A 8 -26.48 0.21 -22.14
C PRO A 8 -26.63 0.31 -20.62
N THR A 9 -27.38 -0.62 -20.04
CA THR A 9 -27.53 -0.78 -18.60
C THR A 9 -26.15 -0.84 -17.95
N ARG A 10 -25.80 0.20 -17.17
CA ARG A 10 -24.68 0.12 -16.23
C ARG A 10 -24.93 -1.06 -15.29
N PRO A 11 -23.91 -1.86 -14.95
CA PRO A 11 -24.06 -2.87 -13.92
C PRO A 11 -24.34 -2.17 -12.60
N ALA A 12 -25.54 -2.34 -12.06
CA ALA A 12 -25.86 -1.92 -10.71
C ALA A 12 -25.03 -2.77 -9.72
N GLY A 13 -24.07 -2.16 -9.02
CA GLY A 13 -23.15 -2.86 -8.12
C GLY A 13 -21.91 -2.05 -7.72
N ILE A 14 -21.08 -2.63 -6.86
CA ILE A 14 -20.09 -2.03 -5.93
C ILE A 14 -18.96 -1.18 -6.57
N ALA A 15 -18.95 -0.99 -7.90
CA ALA A 15 -17.89 -0.27 -8.63
C ALA A 15 -18.47 0.87 -9.51
N GLU A 16 -19.47 1.59 -9.02
CA GLU A 16 -20.01 2.78 -9.69
C GLU A 16 -19.29 4.06 -9.22
N ASN A 17 -18.11 4.40 -9.75
CA ASN A 17 -17.61 5.77 -9.61
C ASN A 17 -16.85 6.31 -10.84
N GLY A 18 -17.01 7.62 -11.07
CA GLY A 18 -16.44 8.38 -12.18
C GLY A 18 -15.17 9.16 -11.84
N CYS A 19 -14.57 8.92 -10.66
CA CYS A 19 -13.36 9.62 -10.21
C CYS A 19 -12.08 8.78 -10.26
N SER A 20 -12.13 7.65 -10.97
CA SER A 20 -10.96 6.82 -11.25
C SER A 20 -10.15 6.51 -9.99
N TRP A 21 -8.85 6.80 -9.97
CA TRP A 21 -7.95 6.54 -8.84
C TRP A 21 -8.00 7.58 -7.71
N THR A 22 -8.87 8.59 -7.81
CA THR A 22 -9.12 9.56 -6.73
C THR A 22 -10.45 9.27 -6.07
N GLN A 23 -10.51 9.38 -4.74
CA GLN A 23 -11.69 9.05 -3.95
C GLN A 23 -12.90 9.90 -4.40
N CYS A 24 -13.92 9.25 -4.96
CA CYS A 24 -15.26 9.83 -4.99
C CYS A 24 -16.26 8.84 -4.45
N SER A 25 -16.88 9.25 -3.34
CA SER A 25 -18.14 8.76 -2.77
C SER A 25 -18.25 7.27 -2.44
N VAL A 26 -17.22 6.46 -2.72
CA VAL A 26 -17.19 5.02 -2.45
C VAL A 26 -16.15 4.74 -1.37
N ASP A 27 -16.56 3.94 -0.40
CA ASP A 27 -15.74 3.52 0.72
C ASP A 27 -14.98 2.24 0.33
N ASP A 28 -13.80 2.41 -0.28
CA ASP A 28 -12.97 1.31 -0.76
C ASP A 28 -12.47 0.40 0.38
N VAL A 29 -12.34 0.95 1.59
CA VAL A 29 -11.98 0.20 2.79
C VAL A 29 -13.09 -0.78 3.15
N ALA A 30 -14.33 -0.28 3.27
CA ALA A 30 -15.49 -1.11 3.56
C ALA A 30 -15.71 -2.16 2.46
N PHE A 31 -15.51 -1.77 1.19
CA PHE A 31 -15.57 -2.71 0.08
C PHE A 31 -14.54 -3.84 0.22
N SER A 32 -13.29 -3.52 0.52
CA SER A 32 -12.21 -4.50 0.63
C SER A 32 -12.45 -5.50 1.77
N ALA A 33 -12.90 -5.00 2.93
CA ALA A 33 -13.31 -5.86 4.05
C ALA A 33 -14.47 -6.79 3.68
N ALA A 34 -15.51 -6.25 3.03
CA ALA A 34 -16.67 -7.03 2.59
C ALA A 34 -16.31 -8.05 1.50
N LEU A 35 -15.36 -7.72 0.62
CA LEU A 35 -14.87 -8.63 -0.41
C LEU A 35 -14.17 -9.84 0.22
N VAL A 36 -13.31 -9.63 1.22
CA VAL A 36 -12.66 -10.73 1.95
C VAL A 36 -13.72 -11.62 2.58
N GLN A 37 -14.69 -11.05 3.30
CA GLN A 37 -15.78 -11.83 3.90
C GLN A 37 -16.56 -12.65 2.87
N LYS A 38 -16.87 -12.04 1.70
CA LYS A 38 -17.55 -12.73 0.61
C LYS A 38 -16.70 -13.88 0.07
N VAL A 39 -15.40 -13.69 -0.14
CA VAL A 39 -14.48 -14.74 -0.59
C VAL A 39 -14.41 -15.86 0.45
N SER A 40 -14.18 -15.54 1.73
CA SER A 40 -14.15 -16.51 2.83
C SER A 40 -15.41 -17.36 2.93
N ALA A 41 -16.58 -16.80 2.61
CA ALA A 41 -17.84 -17.53 2.62
C ALA A 41 -18.02 -18.49 1.41
N ASN A 42 -17.25 -18.31 0.34
CA ASN A 42 -17.40 -19.06 -0.92
C ASN A 42 -16.21 -19.97 -1.24
N VAL A 43 -15.07 -19.77 -0.59
CA VAL A 43 -13.87 -20.61 -0.75
C VAL A 43 -13.21 -20.87 0.60
N CYS A 44 -12.55 -22.01 0.74
CA CYS A 44 -11.80 -22.35 1.95
C CYS A 44 -10.48 -21.55 1.99
N ILE A 45 -10.44 -20.47 2.77
CA ILE A 45 -9.21 -19.75 3.10
C ILE A 45 -8.97 -19.80 4.61
N ASP A 46 -7.71 -19.64 5.01
CA ASP A 46 -7.37 -19.39 6.40
C ASP A 46 -7.60 -17.90 6.70
N SER A 47 -8.68 -17.59 7.44
CA SER A 47 -9.05 -16.21 7.80
C SER A 47 -8.01 -15.53 8.67
N ASP A 48 -7.17 -16.29 9.37
CA ASP A 48 -6.11 -15.75 10.21
C ASP A 48 -4.85 -15.38 9.39
N ARG A 49 -4.86 -15.65 8.08
CA ARG A 49 -3.76 -15.45 7.14
C ARG A 49 -4.17 -14.66 5.90
N VAL A 50 -4.91 -13.58 6.09
CA VAL A 50 -5.26 -12.63 5.03
C VAL A 50 -4.29 -11.45 5.06
N TYR A 51 -3.74 -11.10 3.90
CA TYR A 51 -2.73 -10.04 3.75
C TYR A 51 -3.12 -9.09 2.62
N ALA A 52 -2.84 -7.81 2.80
CA ALA A 52 -3.09 -6.78 1.79
C ALA A 52 -1.78 -6.34 1.14
N VAL A 53 -1.69 -6.40 -0.19
CA VAL A 53 -0.53 -5.97 -0.96
C VAL A 53 -1.00 -5.05 -2.08
N GLY A 54 -0.30 -3.95 -2.31
CA GLY A 54 -0.69 -2.99 -3.34
C GLY A 54 0.50 -2.24 -3.92
N GLY A 55 0.43 -1.96 -5.23
CA GLY A 55 1.43 -1.19 -5.96
C GLY A 55 0.95 0.24 -6.27
N SER A 56 1.83 1.24 -6.21
CA SER A 56 1.50 2.63 -6.54
C SER A 56 0.29 3.12 -5.72
N ASN A 57 -0.80 3.55 -6.34
CA ASN A 57 -2.05 3.93 -5.64
C ASN A 57 -2.63 2.79 -4.79
N GLY A 58 -2.49 1.53 -5.22
CA GLY A 58 -2.84 0.39 -4.37
C GLY A 58 -1.92 0.28 -3.15
N GLY A 59 -0.65 0.66 -3.29
CA GLY A 59 0.29 0.76 -2.18
C GLY A 59 -0.08 1.88 -1.20
N MET A 60 -0.63 2.99 -1.70
CA MET A 60 -1.20 4.04 -0.86
C MET A 60 -2.41 3.48 -0.10
N PHE A 61 -3.31 2.82 -0.81
CA PHE A 61 -4.55 2.29 -0.25
C PHE A 61 -4.34 1.23 0.85
N VAL A 62 -3.33 0.37 0.75
CA VAL A 62 -3.08 -0.61 1.84
C VAL A 62 -2.60 0.05 3.14
N TRP A 63 -2.09 1.28 3.12
CA TRP A 63 -1.90 2.05 4.35
C TRP A 63 -3.25 2.41 4.98
N ASP A 64 -4.23 2.80 4.19
CA ASP A 64 -5.59 3.13 4.64
C ASP A 64 -6.26 1.92 5.27
N LEU A 65 -6.09 0.72 4.67
CA LEU A 65 -6.57 -0.53 5.25
C LEU A 65 -6.00 -0.82 6.64
N GLY A 66 -4.75 -0.42 6.90
CA GLY A 66 -4.13 -0.56 8.21
C GLY A 66 -4.58 0.48 9.23
N ARG A 67 -5.15 1.61 8.80
CA ARG A 67 -5.56 2.76 9.62
C ARG A 67 -7.07 2.81 9.91
N ASP A 68 -7.84 1.90 9.35
CA ASP A 68 -9.29 1.81 9.58
C ASP A 68 -9.63 0.52 10.33
N GLU A 69 -10.35 0.66 11.44
CA GLU A 69 -10.76 -0.44 12.31
C GLU A 69 -11.44 -1.59 11.54
N ARG A 70 -12.28 -1.25 10.56
CA ARG A 70 -13.11 -2.22 9.83
C ARG A 70 -12.29 -3.17 8.97
N SER A 71 -11.12 -2.72 8.50
CA SER A 71 -10.20 -3.52 7.70
C SER A 71 -9.00 -4.02 8.51
N ALA A 72 -8.59 -3.32 9.56
CA ALA A 72 -7.47 -3.72 10.40
C ALA A 72 -7.74 -5.06 11.13
N GLU A 73 -9.00 -5.37 11.44
CA GLU A 73 -9.40 -6.69 11.97
C GLU A 73 -9.36 -7.80 10.91
N VAL A 74 -9.41 -7.45 9.63
CA VAL A 74 -9.45 -8.40 8.52
C VAL A 74 -8.06 -8.79 8.03
N PHE A 75 -7.14 -7.82 7.96
CA PHE A 75 -5.81 -8.04 7.42
C PHE A 75 -4.78 -8.24 8.52
N ARG A 76 -4.00 -9.33 8.42
CA ARG A 76 -2.96 -9.64 9.41
C ARG A 76 -1.67 -8.83 9.23
N ALA A 77 -1.39 -8.38 8.01
CA ALA A 77 -0.29 -7.50 7.66
C ALA A 77 -0.53 -6.82 6.30
N VAL A 78 0.18 -5.73 6.06
CA VAL A 78 0.11 -4.98 4.79
C VAL A 78 1.49 -4.84 4.12
N ALA A 79 1.53 -4.80 2.79
CA ALA A 79 2.75 -4.59 2.02
C ALA A 79 2.54 -3.54 0.92
N PRO A 80 2.80 -2.26 1.20
CA PRO A 80 2.78 -1.20 0.20
C PRO A 80 4.04 -1.26 -0.67
N ILE A 81 3.86 -1.24 -1.99
CA ILE A 81 4.92 -1.29 -3.00
C ILE A 81 4.86 0.00 -3.82
N LEU A 82 5.92 0.79 -3.82
CA LEU A 82 6.00 2.08 -4.52
C LEU A 82 4.80 3.01 -4.21
N GLY A 83 4.27 2.92 -2.99
CA GLY A 83 3.12 3.68 -2.53
C GLY A 83 3.37 4.23 -1.14
N LEU A 84 3.21 5.55 -0.99
CA LEU A 84 3.36 6.26 0.27
C LEU A 84 2.07 7.00 0.59
N PRO A 85 1.69 7.15 1.86
CA PRO A 85 0.51 7.91 2.22
C PRO A 85 0.61 9.33 1.70
N HIS A 86 -0.51 9.90 1.28
CA HIS A 86 -0.56 11.32 0.95
C HIS A 86 -0.21 12.17 2.18
N ARG A 87 0.33 13.36 1.92
CA ARG A 87 0.58 14.34 2.98
C ARG A 87 -0.73 14.60 3.75
N GLY A 88 -0.69 14.44 5.07
CA GLY A 88 -1.86 14.57 5.95
C GLY A 88 -2.50 13.24 6.35
N TYR A 89 -2.06 12.11 5.78
CA TYR A 89 -2.53 10.76 6.10
C TYR A 89 -1.44 9.94 6.81
N LEU A 90 -0.85 10.52 7.85
CA LEU A 90 0.29 9.97 8.61
C LEU A 90 -0.17 9.40 9.97
N ASP A 91 -1.28 8.67 9.99
CA ASP A 91 -1.82 8.09 11.23
C ASP A 91 -1.26 6.70 11.49
N PRO A 92 -1.07 6.28 12.75
CA PRO A 92 -0.64 4.92 13.08
C PRO A 92 -1.68 3.86 12.67
N PRO A 93 -1.28 2.59 12.57
CA PRO A 93 -2.23 1.51 12.33
C PRO A 93 -3.19 1.36 13.50
N VAL A 94 -4.45 1.03 13.20
CA VAL A 94 -5.46 0.79 14.25
C VAL A 94 -5.43 -0.70 14.62
N SER A 95 -4.43 -1.07 15.41
CA SER A 95 -4.29 -2.40 16.01
C SER A 95 -3.62 -2.28 17.37
N GLU A 96 -4.20 -2.89 18.41
CA GLU A 96 -3.66 -2.86 19.77
C GLU A 96 -2.23 -3.42 19.88
N SER A 97 -1.85 -4.32 18.96
CA SER A 97 -0.51 -4.90 18.87
C SER A 97 0.33 -4.35 17.70
N GLY A 98 -0.17 -3.29 17.06
CA GLY A 98 0.34 -2.77 15.79
C GLY A 98 -0.05 -3.65 14.59
N MET A 99 0.17 -3.11 13.38
CA MET A 99 -0.02 -3.83 12.11
C MET A 99 1.36 -4.08 11.48
N PRO A 100 1.81 -5.33 11.32
CA PRO A 100 3.05 -5.61 10.61
C PRO A 100 3.00 -5.05 9.19
N VAL A 101 4.11 -4.43 8.77
CA VAL A 101 4.22 -3.82 7.44
C VAL A 101 5.57 -4.10 6.80
N ILE A 102 5.57 -4.34 5.49
CA ILE A 102 6.76 -4.32 4.65
C ILE A 102 6.55 -3.27 3.56
N SER A 103 7.21 -2.12 3.70
CA SER A 103 7.06 -0.98 2.80
C SER A 103 8.19 -0.90 1.80
N ILE A 104 7.93 -1.17 0.52
CA ILE A 104 8.93 -1.15 -0.55
C ILE A 104 8.87 0.18 -1.30
N THR A 105 9.97 0.93 -1.37
CA THR A 105 10.03 2.23 -2.08
C THR A 105 11.20 2.30 -3.05
N GLY A 106 11.01 2.98 -4.20
CA GLY A 106 12.04 3.13 -5.22
C GLY A 106 13.05 4.22 -4.88
N SER A 107 14.36 3.88 -4.96
CA SER A 107 15.43 4.85 -4.70
C SER A 107 15.54 5.97 -5.73
N ARG A 108 14.97 5.75 -6.92
CA ARG A 108 14.90 6.71 -8.04
C ARG A 108 13.46 6.94 -8.51
N ASP A 109 12.49 6.64 -7.65
CA ASP A 109 11.09 6.87 -7.96
C ASP A 109 10.84 8.38 -8.02
N ARG A 110 10.33 8.85 -9.15
CA ARG A 110 9.98 10.26 -9.35
C ARG A 110 8.47 10.52 -9.23
N THR A 111 7.67 9.45 -9.20
CA THR A 111 6.20 9.46 -9.16
C THR A 111 5.68 9.31 -7.73
N VAL A 112 6.34 8.50 -6.91
CA VAL A 112 6.12 8.43 -5.45
C VAL A 112 7.48 8.49 -4.76
N PRO A 113 8.13 9.67 -4.72
CA PRO A 113 9.49 9.76 -4.23
C PRO A 113 9.57 9.41 -2.76
N ARG A 114 10.60 8.65 -2.34
CA ARG A 114 10.69 8.20 -0.94
C ARG A 114 11.11 9.28 0.07
N GLY A 115 11.62 10.41 -0.43
CA GLY A 115 12.30 11.43 0.38
C GLY A 115 13.71 11.03 0.80
N GLU A 116 14.41 11.96 1.43
CA GLU A 116 15.74 11.72 1.98
C GLU A 116 15.67 10.79 3.20
N TRP A 117 16.79 10.11 3.49
CA TRP A 117 16.86 9.26 4.68
C TRP A 117 16.73 10.10 5.95
N GLY A 118 15.81 9.72 6.84
CA GLY A 118 15.55 10.46 8.08
C GLY A 118 14.69 11.70 7.91
N GLN A 119 14.22 12.00 6.69
CA GLN A 119 13.25 13.05 6.47
C GLN A 119 11.93 12.67 7.15
N ASP A 120 11.45 13.44 8.12
CA ASP A 120 10.24 13.18 8.91
C ASP A 120 9.02 14.00 8.44
N THR A 121 9.14 14.66 7.29
CA THR A 121 8.13 15.53 6.70
C THR A 121 7.48 14.88 5.46
N PHE A 122 7.32 15.66 4.39
CA PHE A 122 6.70 15.24 3.14
C PHE A 122 7.70 15.34 1.99
N THR A 123 7.47 14.53 0.97
CA THR A 123 8.18 14.55 -0.31
C THR A 123 7.25 15.02 -1.42
N THR A 124 7.82 15.42 -2.56
CA THR A 124 7.08 15.94 -3.71
C THR A 124 7.56 15.24 -4.97
N THR A 125 6.63 14.93 -5.87
CA THR A 125 6.90 14.37 -7.20
C THR A 125 7.87 15.22 -8.02
N SER A 126 8.55 14.58 -8.98
CA SER A 126 9.56 15.21 -9.84
C SER A 126 9.47 14.77 -11.31
N ASP A 127 8.29 14.27 -11.72
CA ASP A 127 7.99 13.73 -13.05
C ASP A 127 7.00 14.57 -13.87
N GLY A 128 6.56 15.73 -13.36
CA GLY A 128 5.80 16.73 -14.09
C GLY A 128 4.59 17.24 -13.32
N ASP A 129 3.78 16.31 -12.80
CA ASP A 129 2.69 16.63 -11.89
C ASP A 129 3.23 16.91 -10.48
N VAL A 130 2.44 17.60 -9.65
CA VAL A 130 2.81 17.95 -8.26
C VAL A 130 1.88 17.24 -7.28
N TYR A 131 2.37 16.17 -6.66
CA TYR A 131 1.74 15.48 -5.54
C TYR A 131 2.65 15.49 -4.32
N TYR A 132 2.04 15.49 -3.14
CA TYR A 132 2.73 15.45 -1.86
C TYR A 132 2.45 14.14 -1.12
N TYR A 133 3.51 13.46 -0.69
CA TYR A 133 3.42 12.23 0.10
C TYR A 133 4.15 12.40 1.42
N SER A 134 3.73 11.70 2.46
CA SER A 134 4.57 11.48 3.64
C SER A 134 5.82 10.73 3.22
N SER A 135 6.99 11.13 3.71
CA SER A 135 8.23 10.44 3.37
C SER A 135 8.23 8.99 3.88
N ALA A 136 9.08 8.14 3.29
CA ALA A 136 9.23 6.76 3.74
C ALA A 136 9.72 6.68 5.19
N SER A 137 10.62 7.57 5.60
CA SER A 137 11.10 7.62 6.98
C SER A 137 10.02 8.09 7.96
N ALA A 138 9.16 9.05 7.59
CA ALA A 138 8.06 9.50 8.44
C ALA A 138 7.06 8.39 8.73
N ILE A 139 6.56 7.70 7.70
CA ILE A 139 5.58 6.62 7.89
C ILE A 139 6.17 5.42 8.63
N THR A 140 7.44 5.09 8.35
CA THR A 140 8.16 4.02 9.07
C THR A 140 8.27 4.34 10.56
N LYS A 141 8.55 5.61 10.90
CA LYS A 141 8.64 6.07 12.29
C LYS A 141 7.31 5.87 13.02
N VAL A 142 6.21 6.35 12.45
CA VAL A 142 4.87 6.22 13.03
C VAL A 142 4.47 4.77 13.23
N TRP A 143 4.73 3.90 12.26
CA TRP A 143 4.47 2.46 12.42
C TRP A 143 5.36 1.84 13.50
N ALA A 144 6.65 2.18 13.54
CA ALA A 144 7.57 1.65 14.54
C ALA A 144 7.13 2.03 15.97
N GLU A 145 6.70 3.28 16.18
CA GLU A 145 6.17 3.76 17.45
C GLU A 145 4.91 2.98 17.87
N ALA A 146 4.01 2.70 16.92
CA ALA A 146 2.82 1.87 17.18
C ALA A 146 3.17 0.41 17.53
N HIS A 147 4.33 -0.09 17.10
CA HIS A 147 4.90 -1.38 17.52
C HIS A 147 5.71 -1.30 18.83
N GLY A 148 5.71 -0.16 19.51
CA GLY A 148 6.48 0.06 20.73
C GLY A 148 7.99 0.02 20.53
N CYS A 149 8.47 0.33 19.33
CA CYS A 149 9.90 0.41 19.04
C CYS A 149 10.47 1.77 19.48
N ASP A 150 11.76 1.78 19.86
CA ASP A 150 12.49 3.02 20.08
C ASP A 150 12.78 3.72 18.73
N ALA A 151 11.95 4.70 18.40
CA ALA A 151 12.05 5.47 17.16
C ALA A 151 13.07 6.62 17.22
N THR A 152 13.86 6.73 18.30
CA THR A 152 15.04 7.61 18.33
C THR A 152 16.20 7.02 17.55
N VAL A 153 16.21 5.70 17.36
CA VAL A 153 17.14 5.00 16.48
C VAL A 153 16.57 5.03 15.06
N PRO A 154 17.26 5.68 14.09
CA PRO A 154 16.82 5.66 12.71
C PRO A 154 16.76 4.24 12.18
N ALA A 155 15.76 3.92 11.37
CA ALA A 155 15.72 2.64 10.67
C ALA A 155 16.98 2.47 9.76
N GLU A 156 17.28 1.25 9.35
CA GLU A 156 18.33 1.01 8.34
C GLU A 156 17.66 0.49 7.06
N PRO A 157 17.95 1.09 5.90
CA PRO A 157 17.38 0.61 4.65
C PRO A 157 18.04 -0.70 4.22
N LEU A 158 17.23 -1.71 3.91
CA LEU A 158 17.67 -2.87 3.15
C LEU A 158 17.58 -2.57 1.65
N ILE A 159 18.72 -2.31 1.03
CA ILE A 159 18.81 -2.09 -0.42
C ILE A 159 18.94 -3.44 -1.13
N LEU A 160 17.97 -3.76 -1.98
CA LEU A 160 18.03 -4.93 -2.87
C LEU A 160 18.46 -4.46 -4.27
N ALA A 161 19.29 -5.20 -4.98
CA ALA A 161 19.55 -4.91 -6.38
C ALA A 161 18.51 -5.64 -7.22
N ALA A 162 17.67 -4.93 -7.98
CA ALA A 162 16.87 -5.53 -9.04
C ALA A 162 17.25 -4.92 -10.39
N PRO A 163 17.21 -5.70 -11.48
CA PRO A 163 17.46 -5.19 -12.81
C PRO A 163 16.42 -4.14 -13.19
N ALA A 164 16.79 -3.19 -14.08
CA ALA A 164 16.01 -1.99 -14.40
C ALA A 164 14.60 -2.25 -14.98
N TRP A 165 14.27 -3.47 -15.36
CA TRP A 165 12.94 -3.88 -15.83
C TRP A 165 12.02 -4.36 -14.68
N SER A 166 12.54 -4.49 -13.46
CA SER A 166 11.79 -4.88 -12.27
C SER A 166 11.27 -3.64 -11.55
N ALA A 167 9.95 -3.49 -11.47
CA ALA A 167 9.30 -2.38 -10.76
C ALA A 167 9.26 -2.52 -9.23
N ALA A 168 10.27 -3.15 -8.60
CA ALA A 168 10.30 -3.29 -7.14
C ALA A 168 11.72 -3.41 -6.58
N VAL A 169 12.14 -2.37 -5.86
CA VAL A 169 13.24 -2.33 -4.87
C VAL A 169 12.99 -1.07 -4.05
N GLY A 170 12.98 -0.97 -2.73
CA GLY A 170 13.25 -1.91 -1.63
C GLY A 170 13.29 -1.10 -0.33
N LEU A 171 12.42 -1.41 0.63
CA LEU A 171 12.68 -1.22 2.06
C LEU A 171 11.97 -2.37 2.80
N ILE A 172 12.73 -3.06 3.64
CA ILE A 172 12.20 -3.97 4.66
C ILE A 172 12.52 -3.26 5.97
N ALA A 173 11.50 -2.80 6.69
CA ALA A 173 11.71 -2.23 8.01
C ALA A 173 11.99 -3.38 8.99
N ARG A 174 13.17 -3.36 9.60
CA ARG A 174 13.52 -4.26 10.70
C ARG A 174 13.09 -3.60 12.02
N ALA A 175 11.95 -4.01 12.56
CA ALA A 175 11.58 -3.67 13.93
C ALA A 175 12.24 -4.64 14.90
N THR A 176 12.92 -4.11 15.92
CA THR A 176 13.50 -4.93 17.00
C THR A 176 12.66 -4.73 18.24
N HIS A 177 11.86 -5.74 18.62
CA HIS A 177 11.11 -5.74 19.87
C HIS A 177 11.73 -6.79 20.81
N SER A 178 12.07 -6.38 22.04
CA SER A 178 12.53 -7.25 23.14
C SER A 178 13.67 -8.24 22.83
N GLY A 179 14.60 -7.88 21.94
CA GLY A 179 15.80 -8.67 21.64
C GLY A 179 15.56 -9.96 20.84
N ARG A 180 14.32 -10.27 20.45
CA ARG A 180 14.02 -11.40 19.55
C ARG A 180 13.94 -10.92 18.10
N ARG A 181 14.76 -11.52 17.24
CA ARG A 181 14.76 -11.29 15.79
C ARG A 181 13.66 -12.17 15.17
N SER A 182 12.54 -11.58 14.80
CA SER A 182 11.50 -12.28 14.04
C SER A 182 11.75 -12.09 12.55
N TRP A 183 11.98 -13.18 11.82
CA TRP A 183 12.11 -13.18 10.36
C TRP A 183 10.71 -13.36 9.75
N ILE A 184 10.30 -12.44 8.89
CA ILE A 184 9.17 -12.67 7.97
C ILE A 184 9.79 -13.06 6.63
N ALA A 185 9.55 -14.29 6.18
CA ALA A 185 9.91 -14.71 4.83
C ALA A 185 8.92 -14.10 3.84
N VAL A 186 9.42 -13.28 2.90
CA VAL A 186 8.61 -12.66 1.84
C VAL A 186 8.98 -13.33 0.52
N ALA A 187 8.02 -14.04 -0.07
CA ALA A 187 8.14 -14.50 -1.44
C ALA A 187 7.67 -13.37 -2.38
N ILE A 188 8.61 -12.68 -3.01
CA ILE A 188 8.31 -11.70 -4.06
C ILE A 188 8.17 -12.48 -5.38
N TRP A 189 6.96 -12.59 -5.91
CA TRP A 189 6.75 -13.03 -7.28
C TRP A 189 6.81 -11.81 -8.21
N ALA A 190 7.82 -11.77 -9.09
CA ALA A 190 7.87 -10.82 -10.19
C ALA A 190 7.31 -11.51 -11.45
N THR A 191 6.15 -11.09 -11.94
CA THR A 191 5.70 -11.46 -13.29
C THR A 191 6.30 -10.51 -14.31
N SER A 192 6.96 -11.04 -15.33
CA SER A 192 7.44 -10.26 -16.46
C SER A 192 6.25 -9.73 -17.26
N ILE A 193 6.06 -8.41 -17.33
CA ILE A 193 5.29 -7.81 -18.42
C ILE A 193 6.29 -7.48 -19.52
N THR A 194 6.65 -8.47 -20.33
CA THR A 194 7.31 -8.22 -21.60
C THR A 194 6.24 -7.68 -22.55
N SER A 195 6.30 -6.38 -22.88
CA SER A 195 5.63 -5.91 -24.09
C SER A 195 6.24 -6.67 -25.26
N ALA A 196 5.42 -7.44 -25.97
CA ALA A 196 5.83 -8.01 -27.25
C ALA A 196 6.40 -6.89 -28.14
N PRO A 197 7.54 -7.11 -28.82
CA PRO A 197 8.06 -6.11 -29.74
C PRO A 197 7.00 -5.86 -30.81
N ALA A 198 6.69 -4.58 -31.04
CA ALA A 198 5.88 -4.16 -32.18
C ALA A 198 6.63 -4.59 -33.45
N GLY A 199 6.16 -5.67 -34.08
CA GLY A 199 6.68 -6.13 -35.35
C GLY A 199 6.54 -5.05 -36.42
N ARG A 200 7.62 -4.83 -37.16
CA ARG A 200 7.59 -4.34 -38.53
C ARG A 200 8.10 -5.44 -39.43
#